data_AF-A0A1M3D8Z6-F1
#
_entry.id   AF-A0A1M3D8Z6-F1
#
_cell.length_a   1.000
_cell.length_b   1.000
_cell.length_c   1.000
_cell.angle_alpha   90.00
_cell.angle_beta   90.00
_cell.angle_gamma   90.00
#
_symmetry.space_group_name_H-M   'P 1'
#
loop_
_entity.id
_entity.type
_entity.pdbx_description
1 polymer ?
#
loop_
_entity_poly.entity_id
_entity_poly.type
_entity_poly.pdbx_seq_one_letter_code
_entity_poly.pdbx_strand_id
1 'polypeptide(L)'
;MQRPASIVRYEQLYLASFVLGLVASGVNWQARAAQLAANPALANMQWLAPLSLVIGIVIAVTLWYFTARKPSAAAKWVVVVFAALSVLGIGGNILTLLRGGPVFAVLLGVVVSLLYIAAAVLLFRPDAKIWFGEQVNGDDPA
;
A
#
# COMPACT_ATOMS: atom_id res chain seq x y z
N MET A 1 7.86 -23.09 11.94
CA MET A 1 8.76 -22.31 11.08
C MET A 1 8.96 -20.94 11.69
N GLN A 2 10.19 -20.54 11.98
CA GLN A 2 10.49 -19.20 12.50
C GLN A 2 10.37 -18.19 11.37
N ARG A 3 9.64 -17.09 11.58
CA ARG A 3 9.46 -16.05 10.55
C ARG A 3 10.81 -15.37 10.27
N PRO A 4 11.24 -15.23 9.00
CA PRO A 4 12.49 -14.56 8.67
C PRO A 4 12.48 -13.09 9.09
N ALA A 5 13.66 -12.53 9.34
CA ALA A 5 13.80 -11.13 9.73
C ALA A 5 13.26 -10.16 8.66
N SER A 6 13.37 -10.48 7.36
CA SER A 6 12.77 -9.66 6.29
C SER A 6 11.25 -9.63 6.35
N ILE A 7 10.59 -10.75 6.68
CA ILE A 7 9.13 -10.85 6.81
C ILE A 7 8.62 -10.05 8.01
N VAL A 8 9.39 -10.03 9.11
CA VAL A 8 9.07 -9.19 10.28
C VAL A 8 9.20 -7.70 9.94
N ARG A 9 10.28 -7.30 9.27
CA ARG A 9 10.46 -5.90 8.82
C ARG A 9 9.41 -5.49 7.79
N TYR A 10 9.07 -6.39 6.86
CA TYR A 10 7.98 -6.19 5.91
C TYR A 10 6.68 -5.90 6.63
N GLU A 11 6.31 -6.73 7.62
CA GLU A 11 5.09 -6.54 8.39
C GLU A 11 5.05 -5.18 9.10
N GLN A 12 6.16 -4.77 9.72
CA GLN A 12 6.27 -3.47 10.38
C GLN A 12 6.06 -2.31 9.40
N LEU A 13 6.75 -2.32 8.25
CA LEU A 13 6.63 -1.27 7.24
C LEU A 13 5.24 -1.27 6.60
N TYR A 14 4.68 -2.45 6.33
CA TYR A 14 3.34 -2.59 5.78
C TYR A 14 2.29 -2.02 6.72
N LEU A 15 2.31 -2.42 8.00
CA LEU A 15 1.37 -1.91 9.01
C LEU A 15 1.57 -0.42 9.28
N ALA A 16 2.82 0.07 9.30
CA ALA A 16 3.10 1.50 9.42
C ALA A 16 2.50 2.28 8.24
N SER A 17 2.71 1.80 7.00
CA SER A 17 2.12 2.43 5.80
C SER A 17 0.59 2.39 5.83
N PHE A 18 0.00 1.30 6.30
CA PHE A 18 -1.45 1.15 6.44
C PHE A 18 -2.03 2.16 7.44
N VAL A 19 -1.48 2.21 8.66
CA VAL A 19 -1.93 3.14 9.71
C VAL A 19 -1.76 4.59 9.26
N LEU A 20 -0.60 4.95 8.69
CA LEU A 20 -0.37 6.29 8.17
C LEU A 20 -1.29 6.61 6.98
N GLY A 21 -1.63 5.62 6.15
CA GLY A 21 -2.61 5.77 5.07
C GLY A 21 -4.02 6.08 5.58
N LEU A 22 -4.43 5.48 6.71
CA LEU A 22 -5.69 5.82 7.37
C LEU A 22 -5.67 7.24 7.92
N VAL A 23 -4.58 7.65 8.57
CA VAL A 23 -4.40 9.03 9.05
C VAL A 23 -4.46 10.01 7.88
N ALA A 24 -3.72 9.74 6.80
CA ALA A 24 -3.75 10.56 5.59
C ALA A 24 -5.16 10.65 4.99
N SER A 25 -5.92 9.57 5.02
CA SER A 25 -7.31 9.56 4.54
C SER A 25 -8.22 10.42 5.41
N GLY A 26 -8.04 10.39 6.74
CA GLY A 26 -8.77 11.25 7.67
C GLY A 26 -8.44 12.73 7.49
N VAL A 27 -7.16 13.08 7.35
CA VAL A 27 -6.70 14.45 7.11
C VAL A 27 -7.24 15.03 5.80
N ASN A 28 -7.36 14.20 4.75
CA ASN A 28 -7.88 14.63 3.45
C ASN A 28 -9.40 14.48 3.30
N TRP A 29 -10.10 14.05 4.35
CA TRP A 29 -11.51 13.67 4.25
C TRP A 29 -12.41 14.83 3.80
N GLN A 30 -12.28 15.98 4.46
CA GLN A 30 -13.10 17.16 4.18
C GLN A 30 -12.84 17.69 2.77
N ALA A 31 -11.58 17.73 2.34
CA ALA A 31 -11.20 18.15 1.00
C ALA A 31 -11.80 17.23 -0.08
N ARG A 32 -11.76 15.91 0.14
CA ARG A 32 -12.38 14.93 -0.77
C ARG A 32 -13.91 15.05 -0.79
N ALA A 33 -14.53 15.21 0.37
CA ALA A 33 -15.99 15.39 0.46
C ALA A 33 -16.45 16.65 -0.28
N ALA A 34 -15.72 17.77 -0.14
CA ALA A 34 -15.99 19.01 -0.87
C ALA A 34 -15.85 18.84 -2.39
N GLN A 35 -14.83 18.11 -2.85
CA GLN A 35 -14.65 17.80 -4.28
C GLN A 35 -15.78 16.94 -4.86
N LEU A 36 -16.27 15.95 -4.11
CA LEU A 36 -17.41 15.13 -4.52
C LEU A 36 -18.72 15.94 -4.53
N ALA A 37 -18.92 16.81 -3.54
CA ALA A 37 -20.10 17.69 -3.48
C ALA A 37 -20.10 18.76 -4.58
N ALA A 38 -18.93 19.22 -5.03
CA ALA A 38 -18.81 20.19 -6.11
C ALA A 38 -19.23 19.63 -7.48
N ASN A 39 -19.33 18.30 -7.62
CA ASN A 39 -19.69 17.66 -8.89
C ASN A 39 -21.11 17.05 -8.78
N PRO A 40 -22.13 17.60 -9.45
CA PRO A 40 -23.53 17.20 -9.26
C PRO A 40 -23.79 15.71 -9.51
N ALA A 41 -23.05 15.10 -10.45
CA ALA A 41 -23.13 13.66 -10.74
C ALA A 41 -22.61 12.76 -9.60
N LEU A 42 -21.69 13.28 -8.78
CA LEU A 42 -21.05 12.57 -7.67
C LEU A 42 -21.63 12.94 -6.30
N ALA A 43 -22.44 14.00 -6.23
CA ALA A 43 -23.08 14.46 -4.99
C ALA A 43 -23.95 13.38 -4.33
N ASN A 44 -24.66 12.57 -5.13
CA ASN A 44 -25.44 11.42 -4.64
C ASN A 44 -24.58 10.19 -4.29
N MET A 45 -23.29 10.23 -4.62
CA MET A 45 -22.34 9.11 -4.46
C MET A 45 -21.34 9.36 -3.32
N GLN A 46 -21.63 10.27 -2.39
CA GLN A 46 -20.75 10.53 -1.24
C GLN A 46 -20.48 9.29 -0.37
N TRP A 47 -21.39 8.30 -0.40
CA TRP A 47 -21.22 7.00 0.25
C TRP A 47 -20.08 6.14 -0.34
N LEU A 48 -19.63 6.43 -1.57
CA LEU A 48 -18.48 5.73 -2.17
C LEU A 48 -17.18 5.99 -1.43
N ALA A 49 -17.00 7.19 -0.86
CA ALA A 49 -15.78 7.52 -0.12
C ALA A 49 -15.58 6.59 1.11
N PRO A 50 -16.53 6.46 2.06
CA PRO A 50 -16.37 5.53 3.18
C PRO A 50 -16.35 4.08 2.73
N LEU A 51 -17.13 3.70 1.71
CA LEU A 51 -17.08 2.33 1.17
C LEU A 51 -15.69 1.99 0.62
N SER A 52 -15.07 2.89 -0.15
CA SER A 52 -13.74 2.67 -0.70
C SER A 52 -12.68 2.49 0.39
N LEU A 53 -12.83 3.21 1.51
CA LEU A 53 -11.96 3.08 2.66
C LEU A 53 -12.12 1.70 3.32
N VAL A 54 -13.35 1.24 3.53
CA VAL A 54 -13.64 -0.08 4.11
C VAL A 54 -13.11 -1.20 3.21
N ILE A 55 -13.34 -1.11 1.89
CA ILE A 55 -12.81 -2.07 0.92
C ILE A 55 -11.28 -2.07 0.97
N GLY A 56 -10.65 -0.89 1.00
CA GLY A 56 -9.19 -0.76 1.12
C GLY A 56 -8.64 -1.41 2.38
N ILE A 57 -9.33 -1.25 3.52
CA ILE A 57 -8.97 -1.90 4.80
C ILE A 57 -9.05 -3.41 4.69
N VAL A 58 -10.16 -3.94 4.16
CA VAL A 58 -10.34 -5.39 4.00
C VAL A 58 -9.24 -5.97 3.13
N ILE A 59 -8.98 -5.36 1.96
CA ILE A 59 -7.89 -5.79 1.06
C ILE A 59 -6.55 -5.74 1.79
N ALA A 60 -6.26 -4.65 2.51
CA ALA A 60 -4.98 -4.48 3.19
C ALA A 60 -4.77 -5.55 4.28
N VAL A 61 -5.80 -5.87 5.07
CA VAL A 61 -5.74 -6.90 6.11
C VAL A 61 -5.63 -8.30 5.51
N THR A 62 -6.37 -8.58 4.43
CA THR A 62 -6.28 -9.86 3.71
C THR A 62 -4.88 -10.08 3.15
N LEU A 63 -4.29 -9.08 2.48
CA LEU A 63 -2.93 -9.17 1.96
C LEU A 63 -1.90 -9.34 3.07
N TRP A 64 -2.03 -8.59 4.17
CA TRP A 64 -1.17 -8.78 5.34
C TRP A 64 -1.23 -10.22 5.86
N TYR A 65 -2.43 -10.79 6.01
CA TYR A 65 -2.59 -12.15 6.50
C TYR A 65 -1.91 -13.19 5.59
N PHE A 66 -2.10 -13.09 4.27
CA PHE A 66 -1.51 -14.02 3.28
C PHE A 66 -0.02 -13.78 2.97
N THR A 67 0.55 -12.69 3.45
CA THR A 67 2.00 -12.43 3.29
C THR A 67 2.75 -12.72 4.59
N ALA A 68 2.21 -12.29 5.73
CA ALA A 68 2.86 -12.39 7.04
C ALA A 68 2.56 -13.69 7.80
N ARG A 69 1.33 -14.23 7.72
CA ARG A 69 0.90 -15.41 8.49
C ARG A 69 0.82 -16.69 7.68
N LYS A 70 0.26 -16.65 6.47
CA LYS A 70 0.10 -17.81 5.60
C LYS A 70 0.73 -17.54 4.23
N PRO A 71 2.01 -17.88 4.00
CA PRO A 71 2.74 -17.48 2.80
C PRO A 71 2.00 -17.89 1.52
N SER A 72 1.69 -16.91 0.67
CA SER A 72 1.07 -17.10 -0.63
C SER A 72 1.79 -16.29 -1.70
N ALA A 73 2.27 -16.97 -2.75
CA ALA A 73 2.91 -16.33 -3.90
C ALA A 73 1.94 -15.37 -4.64
N ALA A 74 0.65 -15.71 -4.69
CA ALA A 74 -0.36 -14.81 -5.28
C ALA A 74 -0.46 -13.49 -4.51
N ALA A 75 -0.48 -13.55 -3.17
CA ALA A 75 -0.55 -12.34 -2.34
C ALA A 75 0.71 -11.46 -2.48
N LYS A 76 1.89 -12.08 -2.63
CA LYS A 76 3.13 -11.35 -2.95
C LYS A 76 2.97 -10.55 -4.24
N TRP A 77 2.50 -11.16 -5.32
CA TRP A 77 2.31 -10.45 -6.59
C TRP A 77 1.26 -9.35 -6.53
N VAL A 78 0.18 -9.53 -5.77
CA VAL A 78 -0.81 -8.46 -5.56
C VAL A 78 -0.20 -7.26 -4.84
N VAL A 79 0.60 -7.48 -3.78
CA VAL A 79 1.32 -6.39 -3.09
C VAL A 79 2.29 -5.67 -4.04
N VAL A 80 2.94 -6.41 -4.95
CA VAL A 80 3.83 -5.83 -5.96
C VAL A 80 3.08 -4.94 -6.95
N VAL A 81 1.92 -5.40 -7.45
CA VAL A 81 1.06 -4.59 -8.32
C VAL A 81 0.61 -3.32 -7.61
N PHE A 82 0.19 -3.44 -6.33
CA PHE A 82 -0.22 -2.28 -5.54
C PHE A 82 0.95 -1.33 -5.26
N ALA A 83 2.17 -1.85 -5.14
CA ALA A 83 3.37 -1.03 -4.95
C ALA A 83 3.68 -0.26 -6.25
N ALA A 84 3.54 -0.89 -7.41
CA ALA A 84 3.65 -0.22 -8.70
C ALA A 84 2.57 0.87 -8.88
N LEU A 85 1.32 0.60 -8.50
CA LEU A 85 0.25 1.61 -8.49
C LEU A 85 0.55 2.76 -7.52
N SER A 86 1.18 2.46 -6.38
CA SER A 86 1.59 3.49 -5.41
C SER A 86 2.62 4.46 -5.99
N VAL A 87 3.52 3.99 -6.88
CA VAL A 87 4.44 4.87 -7.61
C VAL A 87 3.68 5.85 -8.51
N LEU A 88 2.62 5.39 -9.20
CA LEU A 88 1.75 6.29 -9.97
C LEU A 88 1.05 7.31 -9.07
N GLY A 89 0.65 6.90 -7.86
CA GLY A 89 0.09 7.78 -6.84
C GLY A 89 1.04 8.91 -6.42
N ILE A 90 2.36 8.67 -6.39
CA ILE A 90 3.37 9.71 -6.13
C ILE A 90 3.30 10.80 -7.23
N GLY A 91 3.13 10.41 -8.50
CA GLY A 91 2.94 11.37 -9.60
C GLY A 91 1.71 12.27 -9.39
N GLY A 92 0.59 11.70 -8.93
CA GLY A 92 -0.61 12.46 -8.58
C GLY A 92 -0.40 13.41 -7.39
N ASN A 93 0.37 12.99 -6.39
CA ASN A 93 0.77 13.83 -5.25
C ASN A 93 1.63 15.02 -5.71
N ILE A 94 2.59 14.80 -6.62
CA ILE A 94 3.42 15.87 -7.20
C ILE A 94 2.54 16.86 -7.98
N LEU A 95 1.62 16.37 -8.82
CA LEU A 95 0.71 17.24 -9.55
C LEU A 95 -0.17 18.08 -8.62
N THR A 96 -0.59 17.51 -7.50
CA THR A 96 -1.36 18.23 -6.47
C THR A 96 -0.53 19.33 -5.82
N LEU A 97 0.75 19.06 -5.53
CA LEU A 97 1.68 20.05 -5.01
C LEU A 97 1.90 21.21 -5.99
N LEU A 98 2.10 20.90 -7.29
CA LEU A 98 2.27 21.91 -8.34
C LEU A 98 1.04 22.81 -8.53
N ARG A 99 -0.15 22.33 -8.16
CA ARG A 99 -1.41 23.10 -8.19
C ARG A 99 -1.68 23.88 -6.91
N GLY A 100 -0.71 23.97 -5.99
CA GLY A 100 -0.86 24.68 -4.72
C GLY A 100 -1.63 23.88 -3.66
N GLY A 101 -1.66 22.55 -3.77
CA GLY A 101 -2.27 21.67 -2.78
C GLY A 101 -1.56 21.69 -1.41
N PRO A 102 -2.20 21.14 -0.37
CA PRO A 102 -1.66 21.16 0.99
C PRO A 102 -0.37 20.33 1.10
N VAL A 103 0.76 21.04 1.29
CA VAL A 103 2.12 20.44 1.34
C VAL A 103 2.22 19.29 2.32
N PHE A 104 1.69 19.45 3.54
CA PHE A 104 1.74 18.43 4.57
C PHE A 104 1.04 17.13 4.14
N ALA A 105 -0.15 17.23 3.54
CA ALA A 105 -0.91 16.06 3.11
C ALA A 105 -0.25 15.34 1.94
N VAL A 106 0.37 16.09 1.01
CA VAL A 106 1.17 15.55 -0.08
C VAL A 106 2.37 14.78 0.46
N LEU A 107 3.16 15.39 1.36
CA LEU A 107 4.34 14.77 1.94
C LEU A 107 3.97 13.50 2.71
N LEU A 108 2.90 13.53 3.49
CA LEU A 108 2.39 12.36 4.20
C LEU A 108 2.02 11.23 3.22
N GLY A 109 1.33 11.56 2.13
CA GLY A 109 1.00 10.59 1.08
C GLY A 109 2.23 9.96 0.42
N VAL A 110 3.27 10.78 0.14
CA VAL A 110 4.55 10.29 -0.40
C VAL A 110 5.24 9.36 0.59
N VAL A 111 5.30 9.72 1.87
CA VAL A 111 5.88 8.86 2.92
C VAL A 111 5.16 7.52 3.01
N VAL A 112 3.81 7.53 2.98
CA VAL A 112 3.00 6.30 2.96
C VAL A 112 3.36 5.42 1.77
N SER A 113 3.43 6.00 0.56
CA SER A 113 3.79 5.27 -0.66
C SER A 113 5.21 4.69 -0.57
N LEU A 114 6.19 5.46 -0.09
CA LEU A 114 7.57 5.01 0.05
C LEU A 114 7.70 3.85 1.05
N LEU A 115 6.99 3.91 2.18
CA LEU A 115 6.95 2.81 3.16
C LEU A 115 6.35 1.55 2.55
N TYR A 116 5.26 1.69 1.78
CA TYR A 116 4.63 0.55 1.11
C TYR A 116 5.54 -0.09 0.05
N ILE A 117 6.24 0.73 -0.74
CA ILE A 117 7.22 0.27 -1.73
C ILE A 117 8.39 -0.44 -1.02
N ALA A 118 8.93 0.15 0.05
CA ALA A 118 9.99 -0.45 0.83
C ALA A 118 9.56 -1.81 1.43
N ALA A 119 8.32 -1.92 1.89
CA ALA A 119 7.74 -3.19 2.31
C ALA A 119 7.74 -4.19 1.14
N ALA A 120 7.23 -3.83 -0.03
CA ALA A 120 7.19 -4.71 -1.20
C ALA A 120 8.59 -5.22 -1.61
N VAL A 121 9.63 -4.38 -1.55
CA VAL A 121 11.01 -4.77 -1.85
C VAL A 121 11.52 -5.86 -0.89
N LEU A 122 11.11 -5.83 0.38
CA LEU A 122 11.51 -6.86 1.35
C LEU A 122 10.96 -8.25 1.01
N LEU A 123 9.84 -8.34 0.27
CA LEU A 123 9.26 -9.62 -0.17
C LEU A 123 10.12 -10.34 -1.22
N PHE A 124 11.10 -9.66 -1.81
CA PHE A 124 12.04 -10.23 -2.78
C PHE A 124 13.39 -10.62 -2.17
N ARG A 125 13.60 -10.38 -0.87
CA ARG A 125 14.83 -10.81 -0.23
C ARG A 125 14.97 -12.35 -0.24
N PRO A 126 16.20 -12.89 -0.28
CA PRO A 126 16.41 -14.34 -0.35
C PRO A 126 15.70 -15.12 0.77
N ASP A 127 15.69 -14.57 1.98
CA ASP A 127 15.01 -15.15 3.14
C ASP A 127 13.47 -15.11 3.03
N ALA A 128 12.92 -14.08 2.37
CA ALA A 128 11.49 -14.01 2.04
C ALA A 128 11.11 -14.98 0.91
N LYS A 129 11.96 -15.18 -0.10
CA LYS A 129 11.72 -16.16 -1.18
C LYS A 129 11.53 -17.57 -0.63
N ILE A 130 12.40 -17.97 0.29
CA ILE A 130 12.31 -19.26 1.00
C ILE A 130 11.00 -19.36 1.80
N TRP A 131 10.57 -18.26 2.44
CA TRP A 131 9.29 -18.20 3.16
C TRP A 131 8.07 -18.43 2.25
N PHE A 132 8.13 -17.95 1.00
CA PHE A 132 7.09 -18.18 0.00
C PHE A 132 7.22 -19.55 -0.71
N GLY A 133 8.20 -20.38 -0.33
CA GLY A 133 8.46 -21.67 -0.97
C GLY A 133 9.06 -21.55 -2.38
N GLU A 134 9.62 -20.38 -2.73
CA GLU A 134 10.37 -20.19 -3.96
C GLU A 134 11.75 -20.84 -3.77
N GLN A 135 12.09 -21.81 -4.62
CA GLN A 135 13.44 -22.37 -4.64
C GLN A 135 14.42 -21.26 -5.06
N VAL A 136 15.44 -21.02 -4.25
CA VAL A 136 16.59 -20.20 -4.66
C VAL A 136 17.39 -21.08 -5.61
N ASN A 137 16.95 -21.15 -6.87
CA ASN A 137 17.67 -21.87 -7.93
C ASN A 137 19.04 -21.18 -8.13
N GLY A 138 20.03 -21.65 -7.40
CA GLY A 138 21.43 -21.65 -7.80
C GLY A 138 21.77 -23.08 -8.19
N ASP A 139 22.20 -23.23 -9.44
CA ASP A 139 22.90 -24.38 -10.00
C ASP A 139 22.05 -25.57 -10.47
N ASP A 140 21.48 -25.45 -11.67
CA ASP A 140 21.52 -26.57 -12.63
C ASP A 140 22.90 -26.53 -13.32
N PRO A 141 23.63 -27.65 -13.40
CA PRO A 141 25.05 -27.72 -13.75
C PRO A 141 25.33 -27.41 -15.22
N ALA A 142 26.56 -26.93 -15.45
CA ALA A 142 27.18 -26.55 -16.72
C ALA A 142 27.09 -27.60 -17.85
#